data_AF-T1ASW9-F1
#
_entry.id   AF-T1ASW9-F1
#
_cell.length_a   1.000
_cell.length_b   1.000
_cell.length_c   1.000
_cell.angle_alpha   90.00
_cell.angle_beta   90.00
_cell.angle_gamma   90.00
#
_symmetry.space_group_name_H-M   'P 1'
#
loop_
_entity.id
_entity.type
_entity.pdbx_description
1 polymer ?
#
loop_
_entity_poly.entity_id
_entity_poly.type
_entity_poly.pdbx_seq_one_letter_code
_entity_poly.pdbx_strand_id
1 'polypeptide(L)'
;MGTTYDKDVVAWANEQAALLRAGKFSAIDIEHIAEEIEDVGKSEQRELASRMAVLLAHLLKWQFQPEHRSNSWMRTIKEQRRAIAAHIEETPSLKVS
;
A
#
# COMPACT_ATOMS: atom_id res chain seq x y z
N MET A 1 1.52 -25.29 19.37
CA MET A 1 2.58 -24.97 18.39
C MET A 1 1.97 -23.93 17.49
N GLY A 2 2.32 -22.66 17.72
CA GLY A 2 1.74 -21.53 16.99
C GLY A 2 2.21 -21.52 15.54
N THR A 3 1.46 -20.84 14.69
CA THR A 3 1.86 -20.62 13.31
C THR A 3 3.08 -19.72 13.32
N THR A 4 4.18 -20.13 12.69
CA THR A 4 5.39 -19.30 12.62
C THR A 4 5.23 -18.24 11.55
N TYR A 5 5.65 -17.01 11.85
CA TYR A 5 5.67 -15.86 10.95
C TYR A 5 6.13 -16.23 9.52
N ASP A 6 7.26 -16.94 9.41
CA ASP A 6 7.89 -17.32 8.13
C ASP A 6 7.11 -18.32 7.27
N LYS A 7 6.11 -19.01 7.82
CA LYS A 7 5.39 -20.09 7.10
C LYS A 7 4.06 -19.64 6.54
N ASP A 8 3.34 -18.81 7.30
CA ASP A 8 2.05 -18.29 6.90
C ASP A 8 1.78 -16.99 7.67
N VAL A 9 2.16 -15.87 7.06
CA VAL A 9 2.01 -14.54 7.66
C VAL A 9 0.54 -14.20 7.94
N VAL A 10 -0.40 -14.72 7.14
CA VAL A 10 -1.83 -14.44 7.29
C VAL A 10 -2.39 -15.18 8.50
N ALA A 11 -2.09 -16.47 8.62
CA ALA A 11 -2.50 -17.25 9.78
C ALA A 11 -1.82 -16.76 11.07
N TRP A 12 -0.53 -16.41 11.02
CA TRP A 12 0.18 -15.78 12.14
C TRP A 12 -0.46 -14.44 12.54
N ALA A 13 -0.72 -13.53 11.60
CA ALA A 13 -1.30 -12.22 11.90
C ALA A 13 -2.70 -12.34 12.54
N ASN A 14 -3.51 -13.29 12.08
CA ASN A 14 -4.81 -13.59 12.68
C ASN A 14 -4.68 -14.12 14.11
N GLU A 15 -3.72 -15.01 14.37
CA GLU A 15 -3.40 -15.53 15.70
C GLU A 15 -2.95 -14.40 16.64
N GLN A 16 -2.01 -13.54 16.22
CA GLN A 16 -1.55 -12.40 16.98
C GLN A 16 -2.69 -11.40 17.29
N ALA A 17 -3.54 -11.11 16.30
CA ALA A 17 -4.69 -10.23 16.49
C ALA A 17 -5.71 -10.82 17.48
N ALA A 18 -5.90 -12.14 17.50
CA ALA A 18 -6.76 -12.80 18.49
C ALA A 18 -6.17 -12.70 19.91
N LEU A 19 -4.86 -12.91 20.05
CA LEU A 19 -4.15 -12.78 21.33
C LEU A 19 -4.19 -11.33 21.87
N LEU A 20 -3.99 -10.34 21.01
CA LEU A 20 -4.12 -8.92 21.34
C LEU A 20 -5.53 -8.58 21.84
N ARG A 21 -6.58 -8.99 21.11
CA ARG A 21 -7.97 -8.77 21.52
C ARG A 21 -8.33 -9.48 22.83
N ALA A 22 -7.70 -10.62 23.11
CA ALA A 22 -7.87 -11.36 24.36
C ALA A 22 -7.03 -10.82 25.52
N GLY A 23 -6.23 -9.77 25.31
CA GLY A 23 -5.36 -9.18 26.34
C GLY A 23 -4.18 -10.06 26.76
N LYS A 24 -3.81 -11.07 25.96
CA LYS A 24 -2.75 -12.04 26.26
C LYS A 24 -1.37 -11.52 25.83
N PHE A 25 -0.96 -10.38 26.39
CA PHE A 25 0.28 -9.69 25.98
C PHE A 25 1.57 -10.47 26.25
N SER A 26 1.56 -11.48 27.13
CA SER A 26 2.72 -12.36 27.34
C SER A 26 2.91 -13.41 26.25
N ALA A 27 1.91 -13.60 25.39
CA ALA A 27 1.90 -14.62 24.34
C ALA A 27 2.05 -14.03 22.93
N ILE A 28 2.06 -12.70 22.80
CA ILE A 28 2.22 -12.05 21.49
C ILE A 28 3.69 -11.96 21.09
N ASP A 29 3.91 -11.99 19.79
CA ASP A 29 5.21 -11.85 19.16
C ASP A 29 5.52 -10.37 18.89
N ILE A 30 6.01 -9.67 19.91
CA ILE A 30 6.18 -8.20 19.89
C ILE A 30 7.15 -7.74 18.79
N GLU A 31 8.21 -8.50 18.53
CA GLU A 31 9.25 -8.12 17.56
C GLU A 31 8.67 -8.08 16.14
N HIS A 32 8.06 -9.17 15.69
CA HIS A 32 7.45 -9.22 14.36
C HIS A 32 6.22 -8.30 14.24
N ILE A 33 5.45 -8.08 15.32
CA ILE A 33 4.35 -7.10 15.30
C ILE A 33 4.88 -5.69 15.07
N ALA A 34 5.98 -5.31 15.72
CA ALA A 34 6.59 -3.99 15.53
C ALA A 34 7.08 -3.82 14.09
N GLU A 35 7.73 -4.83 13.53
CA GLU A 35 8.17 -4.84 12.13
C GLU A 35 6.99 -4.65 11.16
N GLU A 36 5.90 -5.39 11.32
CA GLU A 36 4.71 -5.26 10.48
C GLU A 36 4.09 -3.85 10.57
N ILE A 37 4.05 -3.25 11.77
CA ILE A 37 3.54 -1.88 11.95
C ILE A 37 4.43 -0.85 11.23
N GLU A 38 5.75 -1.00 11.31
CA GLU A 38 6.69 -0.13 10.58
C GLU A 38 6.54 -0.30 9.06
N ASP A 39 6.27 -1.52 8.60
CA ASP A 39 6.15 -1.84 7.19
C ASP A 39 4.84 -1.35 6.57
N VAL A 40 3.76 -1.21 7.34
CA VAL A 40 2.52 -0.55 6.89
C VAL A 40 2.81 0.86 6.38
N GLY A 41 3.59 1.66 7.13
CA GLY A 41 3.95 3.01 6.68
C GLY A 41 4.74 3.00 5.36
N LYS A 42 5.65 2.04 5.20
CA LYS A 42 6.45 1.87 3.98
C LYS A 42 5.62 1.36 2.81
N SER A 43 4.62 0.50 3.03
CA SER A 43 3.74 0.01 1.94
C SER A 43 2.87 1.13 1.39
N GLU A 44 2.31 1.98 2.25
CA GLU A 44 1.52 3.15 1.84
C GLU A 44 2.32 4.12 0.96
N GLN A 45 3.58 4.39 1.33
CA GLN A 45 4.48 5.22 0.54
C GLN A 45 4.86 4.58 -0.80
N ARG A 46 5.16 3.27 -0.81
CA ARG A 46 5.49 2.53 -2.04
C ARG A 46 4.32 2.50 -3.02
N GLU A 47 3.11 2.32 -2.53
CA GLU A 47 1.89 2.31 -3.35
C GLU A 47 1.66 3.68 -4.01
N LEU A 48 1.78 4.77 -3.25
CA LEU A 48 1.68 6.12 -3.80
C LEU A 48 2.76 6.36 -4.88
N ALA A 49 4.01 5.99 -4.59
CA ALA A 49 5.12 6.13 -5.54
C ALA A 49 4.87 5.34 -6.84
N SER A 50 4.37 4.10 -6.73
CA SER A 50 4.00 3.26 -7.87
C SER A 50 2.93 3.91 -8.75
N ARG A 51 1.83 4.40 -8.14
CA ARG A 51 0.75 5.09 -8.86
C ARG A 51 1.24 6.36 -9.55
N MET A 52 2.07 7.15 -8.87
CA MET A 52 2.70 8.34 -9.42
C MET A 52 3.60 8.00 -10.62
N ALA A 53 4.42 6.96 -10.53
CA ALA A 53 5.26 6.52 -11.63
C ALA A 53 4.43 6.13 -12.87
N VAL A 54 3.33 5.39 -12.68
CA VAL A 54 2.41 5.02 -13.78
C VAL A 54 1.75 6.26 -14.38
N LEU A 55 1.28 7.19 -13.54
CA LEU A 55 0.67 8.44 -14.00
C LEU A 55 1.66 9.28 -14.83
N LEU A 56 2.88 9.50 -14.31
CA LEU A 56 3.92 10.27 -14.99
C LEU A 56 4.30 9.62 -16.33
N ALA A 57 4.48 8.30 -16.36
CA ALA A 57 4.77 7.58 -17.60
C ALA A 57 3.67 7.78 -18.66
N HIS A 58 2.40 7.72 -18.27
CA HIS A 58 1.29 7.93 -19.21
C HIS A 58 1.11 9.39 -19.63
N LEU A 59 1.39 10.35 -18.76
CA LEU A 59 1.39 11.77 -19.11
C LEU A 59 2.50 12.10 -20.12
N LEU A 60 3.70 11.54 -19.93
CA LEU A 60 4.81 11.69 -20.87
C LEU A 60 4.48 11.06 -22.22
N LYS A 61 3.97 9.81 -22.23
CA LYS A 61 3.47 9.18 -23.46
C LYS A 61 2.41 10.03 -24.14
N TRP A 62 1.46 10.58 -23.38
CA TRP A 62 0.41 11.44 -23.92
C TRP A 62 0.97 12.71 -24.57
N GLN A 63 1.98 13.33 -23.95
CA GLN A 63 2.60 14.56 -24.45
C GLN A 63 3.43 14.32 -25.72
N PHE A 64 4.26 13.27 -25.71
CA PHE A 64 5.29 13.07 -26.73
C PHE A 64 4.92 12.04 -27.82
N GLN A 65 3.80 11.33 -27.68
CA GLN A 65 3.33 10.33 -28.65
C GLN A 65 1.86 10.60 -29.03
N PRO A 66 1.54 11.76 -29.62
CA PRO A 66 0.15 12.14 -29.93
C PRO A 66 -0.55 11.15 -30.88
N GLU A 67 0.19 10.49 -31.77
CA GLU A 67 -0.31 9.49 -32.72
C GLU A 67 -0.81 8.20 -32.03
N HIS A 68 -0.30 7.93 -30.82
CA HIS A 68 -0.64 6.74 -30.04
C HIS A 68 -1.68 7.01 -28.94
N ARG A 69 -2.20 8.24 -28.87
CA ARG A 69 -3.25 8.58 -27.90
C ARG A 69 -4.47 7.71 -28.12
N SER A 70 -4.89 7.07 -27.05
CA SER A 70 -6.03 6.16 -27.05
C SER A 70 -6.93 6.41 -25.85
N ASN A 71 -8.18 5.97 -25.96
CA ASN A 71 -9.11 5.96 -24.84
C ASN A 71 -8.57 5.15 -23.66
N SER A 72 -7.78 4.11 -23.90
CA SER A 72 -7.15 3.31 -22.85
C SER A 72 -6.13 4.13 -22.04
N TRP A 73 -5.29 4.91 -22.71
CA TRP A 73 -4.32 5.78 -22.04
C TRP A 73 -5.01 6.88 -21.24
N MET A 74 -6.03 7.52 -21.83
CA MET A 74 -6.82 8.53 -21.13
C MET A 74 -7.49 7.94 -19.88
N ARG A 75 -8.05 6.73 -19.97
CA ARG A 75 -8.64 6.03 -18.82
C ARG A 75 -7.59 5.77 -17.73
N THR A 76 -6.41 5.28 -18.11
CA THR A 76 -5.31 5.05 -17.16
C THR A 76 -4.90 6.33 -16.44
N ILE A 77 -4.76 7.45 -17.15
CA ILE A 77 -4.46 8.75 -16.53
C ILE A 77 -5.55 9.17 -15.53
N LYS A 78 -6.82 9.06 -15.92
CA LYS A 78 -7.95 9.42 -15.05
C LYS A 78 -8.00 8.52 -13.81
N GLU A 79 -7.78 7.23 -13.99
CA GLU A 79 -7.77 6.25 -12.91
C GLU A 79 -6.67 6.53 -11.90
N GLN A 80 -5.41 6.66 -12.36
CA GLN A 80 -4.30 6.94 -11.47
C GLN A 80 -4.49 8.26 -10.72
N ARG A 81 -5.00 9.32 -11.37
CA ARG A 81 -5.31 10.59 -10.68
C ARG A 81 -6.35 10.43 -9.58
N ARG A 82 -7.43 9.68 -9.83
CA ARG A 82 -8.47 9.43 -8.82
C ARG A 82 -7.93 8.60 -7.67
N ALA A 83 -7.24 7.51 -7.98
CA ALA A 83 -6.69 6.62 -6.97
C ALA A 83 -5.65 7.33 -6.10
N ILE A 84 -4.77 8.15 -6.68
CA ILE A 84 -3.82 8.97 -5.92
C ILE A 84 -4.55 9.94 -4.99
N ALA A 85 -5.59 10.63 -5.48
CA ALA A 85 -6.35 11.56 -4.67
C ALA A 85 -7.06 10.86 -3.49
N ALA A 86 -7.70 9.72 -3.75
CA ALA A 86 -8.35 8.91 -2.71
C ALA A 86 -7.33 8.39 -1.69
N HIS A 87 -6.19 7.87 -2.15
CA HIS A 87 -5.13 7.36 -1.28
C HIS A 87 -4.57 8.42 -0.33
N ILE A 88 -4.43 9.65 -0.82
CA ILE A 88 -4.00 10.80 -0.02
C ILE A 88 -5.09 11.28 0.95
N GLU A 89 -6.37 11.09 0.61
CA GLU A 89 -7.50 11.40 1.49
C GLU A 89 -7.60 10.39 2.64
N GLU A 90 -7.41 9.11 2.34
CA GLU A 90 -7.41 8.01 3.31
C GLU A 90 -6.17 8.03 4.22
N THR A 91 -5.02 8.45 3.67
CA THR A 91 -3.74 8.54 4.39
C THR A 91 -3.16 9.96 4.28
N PRO A 92 -3.67 10.95 5.06
CA PRO A 92 -3.25 12.35 4.95
C PRO A 92 -1.76 12.61 5.20
N SER A 93 -1.08 11.73 5.95
CA SER A 93 0.36 11.81 6.21
C SER A 93 1.21 11.60 4.94
N LEU A 94 0.63 11.10 3.86
CA LEU A 94 1.29 11.02 2.55
C LEU A 94 1.37 12.38 1.84
N LYS A 95 0.62 13.40 2.29
CA LYS A 95 0.88 14.78 1.85
C LYS A 95 2.20 15.22 2.45
N VAL A 96 3.21 15.41 1.61
CA VAL A 96 4.41 16.13 2.02
C VAL A 96 3.96 17.54 2.45
N SER A 97 4.24 17.90 3.70
CA SER A 97 3.99 19.26 4.21
C SER A 97 4.91 20.28 3.55
#